data_AF-A0A962D0N1-F1
#
_entry.id   AF-A0A962D0N1-F1
#
_cell.length_a   1.000
_cell.length_b   1.000
_cell.length_c   1.000
_cell.angle_alpha   90.00
_cell.angle_beta   90.00
_cell.angle_gamma   90.00
#
_symmetry.space_group_name_H-M   'P 1'
#
loop_
_entity.id
_entity.type
_entity.pdbx_description
1 polymer ?
#
loop_
_entity_poly.entity_id
_entity_poly.type
_entity_poly.pdbx_seq_one_letter_code
_entity_poly.pdbx_strand_id
1 'polypeptide(L)'
;YRDNILLKQTVDRYADSWAHHQPFYYYILEVIPLFWLPLTLFIPWLIKPIRKAFIEKELRIIYPLTMVVMAVFFFSLSKGKRAEYMLPMLPMFVLVVAPYFEKIVVLPTFKKLLIALVVVVSALFAILSLAGIFEVDKIARLTEKFHVNPWYWMSTLGFFGLVAAYIFKKSAIKVYSIFIVGLWLSYSFWAMPLVDKAMSTEPMMNAIAKVVPKDAELGIVGFREKLLLHSQWQTTHFGHHHPKPDQQQAAINWMLSGNKNKFLLLNYQFLNDCFTKENSTPYASFHSEKWLLFSGKKLNKEICVAIHEKFDSFTAKTGNIE
;
A
#
# COMPACT_ATOMS: atom_id res chain seq x y z
N TYR A 1 26.72 -6.32 14.13
CA TYR A 1 25.87 -7.04 13.15
C TYR A 1 24.90 -8.02 13.84
N ARG A 2 25.40 -9.01 14.58
CA ARG A 2 24.60 -9.95 15.41
C ARG A 2 23.51 -9.25 16.24
N ASP A 3 23.89 -8.24 17.02
CA ASP A 3 22.96 -7.57 17.94
C ASP A 3 21.92 -6.71 17.21
N ASN A 4 22.26 -6.18 16.03
CA ASN A 4 21.29 -5.43 15.21
C ASN A 4 20.31 -6.37 14.47
N ILE A 5 20.77 -7.52 13.95
CA ILE A 5 19.89 -8.43 13.17
C ILE A 5 19.13 -9.42 14.05
N LEU A 6 19.81 -10.12 14.96
CA LEU A 6 19.17 -11.16 15.77
C LEU A 6 18.43 -10.57 16.97
N LEU A 7 18.98 -9.56 17.65
CA LEU A 7 18.34 -8.98 18.83
C LEU A 7 17.38 -7.86 18.43
N LYS A 8 17.87 -6.81 17.78
CA LYS A 8 17.06 -5.62 17.46
C LYS A 8 16.00 -5.85 16.37
N GLN A 9 16.29 -6.64 15.33
CA GLN A 9 15.34 -6.87 14.22
C GLN A 9 14.45 -8.10 14.43
N THR A 10 14.78 -9.03 15.34
CA THR A 10 13.98 -10.25 15.58
C THR A 10 13.36 -10.27 16.97
N VAL A 11 14.16 -10.18 18.04
CA VAL A 11 13.66 -10.25 19.43
C VAL A 11 12.92 -8.97 19.82
N ASP A 12 13.53 -7.80 19.65
CA ASP A 12 12.91 -6.53 20.04
C ASP A 12 11.67 -6.23 19.19
N ARG A 13 11.66 -6.63 17.91
CA ARG A 13 10.47 -6.50 17.05
C ARG A 13 9.32 -7.44 17.45
N TYR A 14 9.63 -8.62 17.98
CA TYR A 14 8.63 -9.59 18.43
C TYR A 14 8.08 -9.21 19.82
N ALA A 15 8.96 -8.81 20.73
CA ALA A 15 8.64 -8.53 22.13
C ALA A 15 8.14 -7.10 22.39
N ASP A 16 8.68 -6.10 21.67
CA ASP A 16 8.35 -4.67 21.80
C ASP A 16 8.29 -4.00 20.42
N SER A 17 7.29 -4.40 19.63
CA SER A 17 7.06 -3.79 18.33
C SER A 17 6.73 -2.31 18.46
N TRP A 18 7.43 -1.45 17.72
CA TRP A 18 7.26 0.01 17.77
C TRP A 18 6.11 0.49 16.85
N ALA A 19 5.46 -0.45 16.14
CA ALA A 19 4.39 -0.21 15.18
C ALA A 19 3.49 -1.45 15.03
N HIS A 20 2.25 -1.25 14.57
CA HIS A 20 1.26 -2.30 14.29
C HIS A 20 0.87 -3.18 15.50
N HIS A 21 0.65 -2.54 16.65
CA HIS A 21 0.03 -3.21 17.79
C HIS A 21 -1.38 -3.67 17.44
N GLN A 22 -1.64 -4.95 17.65
CA GLN A 22 -2.94 -5.57 17.40
C GLN A 22 -3.25 -6.57 18.52
N PRO A 23 -4.53 -6.80 18.84
CA PRO A 23 -4.93 -7.73 19.89
C PRO A 23 -4.50 -9.18 19.58
N PHE A 24 -4.47 -10.04 20.60
CA PHE A 24 -4.07 -11.44 20.43
C PHE A 24 -5.00 -12.22 19.49
N TYR A 25 -6.26 -11.79 19.34
CA TYR A 25 -7.27 -12.40 18.47
C TYR A 25 -7.24 -11.89 17.02
N TYR A 26 -6.32 -10.96 16.69
CA TYR A 26 -6.22 -10.30 15.39
C TYR A 26 -6.28 -11.26 14.19
N TYR A 27 -5.50 -12.34 14.19
CA TYR A 27 -5.50 -13.27 13.06
C TYR A 27 -6.80 -14.05 12.92
N ILE A 28 -7.41 -14.43 14.05
CA ILE A 28 -8.60 -15.29 14.07
C ILE A 28 -9.86 -14.50 13.70
N LEU A 29 -9.96 -13.24 14.13
CA LEU A 29 -11.17 -12.43 13.95
C LEU A 29 -11.08 -11.43 12.80
N GLU A 30 -9.88 -10.92 12.47
CA GLU A 30 -9.73 -9.84 11.48
C GLU A 30 -9.06 -10.32 10.19
N VAL A 31 -8.01 -11.15 10.29
CA VAL A 31 -7.23 -11.56 9.11
C VAL A 31 -7.85 -12.76 8.40
N ILE A 32 -7.89 -13.91 9.06
CA ILE A 32 -8.30 -15.18 8.44
C ILE A 32 -9.69 -15.07 7.82
N PRO A 33 -10.76 -14.66 8.55
CA PRO A 33 -12.14 -14.73 8.04
C PRO A 33 -12.34 -14.05 6.69
N LEU A 34 -11.69 -12.90 6.48
CA LEU A 34 -11.83 -12.07 5.30
C LEU A 34 -10.76 -12.36 4.24
N PHE A 35 -9.47 -12.34 4.60
CA PHE A 35 -8.38 -12.42 3.63
C PHE A 35 -8.20 -13.83 3.06
N TRP A 36 -8.75 -14.87 3.71
CA TRP A 36 -8.70 -16.24 3.22
C TRP A 36 -9.99 -16.66 2.50
N LEU A 37 -10.89 -15.72 2.18
CA LEU A 37 -12.04 -16.04 1.34
C LEU A 37 -11.55 -16.54 -0.04
N PRO A 38 -12.15 -17.63 -0.57
CA PRO A 38 -13.38 -18.25 -0.09
C PRO A 38 -13.13 -19.45 0.84
N LEU A 39 -11.87 -19.78 1.15
CA LEU A 39 -11.48 -20.99 1.89
C LEU A 39 -12.08 -21.00 3.30
N THR A 40 -12.23 -19.83 3.94
CA THR A 40 -12.88 -19.73 5.25
C THR A 40 -14.32 -20.20 5.26
N LEU A 41 -15.02 -20.12 4.12
CA LEU A 41 -16.37 -20.66 4.00
C LEU A 41 -16.39 -22.19 4.16
N PHE A 42 -15.28 -22.90 3.93
CA PHE A 42 -15.24 -24.36 4.10
C PHE A 42 -15.17 -24.77 5.58
N ILE A 43 -14.72 -23.88 6.48
CA ILE A 43 -14.44 -24.20 7.90
C ILE A 43 -15.58 -24.98 8.58
N PRO A 44 -16.86 -24.57 8.49
CA PRO A 44 -17.94 -25.29 9.16
C PRO A 44 -18.06 -26.75 8.70
N TRP A 45 -17.78 -27.04 7.44
CA TRP A 45 -17.84 -28.38 6.86
C TRP A 45 -16.59 -29.22 7.10
N LEU A 46 -15.46 -28.59 7.45
CA LEU A 46 -14.21 -29.29 7.77
C LEU A 46 -14.15 -29.82 9.20
N ILE A 47 -15.01 -29.36 10.12
CA ILE A 47 -14.97 -29.77 11.53
C ILE A 47 -15.08 -31.29 11.69
N LYS A 48 -16.06 -31.92 11.02
CA LYS A 48 -16.25 -33.38 11.11
C LYS A 48 -15.12 -34.17 10.44
N PRO A 49 -14.71 -33.87 9.19
CA PRO A 49 -13.58 -34.54 8.56
C PRO A 49 -12.25 -34.38 9.30
N ILE A 50 -11.96 -33.19 9.85
CA ILE A 50 -10.74 -32.96 10.64
C ILE A 50 -10.76 -33.82 11.90
N ARG A 51 -11.88 -33.87 12.64
CA ARG A 51 -12.00 -34.76 13.82
C ARG A 51 -11.75 -36.22 13.44
N LYS A 52 -12.33 -36.68 12.33
CA LYS A 52 -12.12 -38.03 11.81
C LYS A 52 -10.64 -38.27 11.47
N ALA A 53 -9.99 -37.34 10.79
CA ALA A 53 -8.57 -37.40 10.45
C ALA A 53 -7.67 -37.55 11.69
N PHE A 54 -8.00 -36.87 12.81
CA PHE A 54 -7.27 -37.07 14.07
C PHE A 54 -7.48 -38.47 14.67
N ILE A 55 -8.70 -39.00 14.63
CA ILE A 55 -9.01 -40.36 15.13
C ILE A 55 -8.26 -41.41 14.29
N GLU A 56 -8.26 -41.25 12.97
CA GLU A 56 -7.64 -42.17 12.01
C GLU A 56 -6.15 -41.89 11.78
N LYS A 57 -5.58 -40.88 12.45
CA LYS A 57 -4.19 -40.44 12.33
C LYS A 57 -3.79 -40.13 10.87
N GLU A 58 -4.67 -39.48 10.11
CA GLU A 58 -4.41 -39.07 8.73
C GLU A 58 -3.43 -37.88 8.66
N LEU A 59 -2.14 -38.20 8.63
CA LEU A 59 -1.05 -37.22 8.67
C LEU A 59 -1.08 -36.16 7.54
N ARG A 60 -1.64 -36.52 6.37
CA ARG A 60 -1.81 -35.61 5.24
C ARG A 60 -2.70 -34.39 5.57
N ILE A 61 -3.61 -34.54 6.52
CA ILE A 61 -4.49 -33.46 7.01
C ILE A 61 -3.92 -32.84 8.28
N ILE A 62 -3.44 -33.67 9.20
CA ILE A 62 -2.96 -33.23 10.51
C ILE A 62 -1.75 -32.30 10.36
N TYR A 63 -0.73 -32.66 9.57
CA TYR A 63 0.48 -31.84 9.48
C TYR A 63 0.23 -30.42 8.93
N PRO A 64 -0.44 -30.21 7.78
CA PRO A 64 -0.72 -28.87 7.30
C PRO A 64 -1.61 -28.07 8.25
N LEU A 65 -2.59 -28.73 8.90
CA LEU A 65 -3.43 -28.07 9.90
C LEU A 65 -2.64 -27.63 11.12
N THR A 66 -1.75 -28.48 11.65
CA THR A 66 -0.86 -28.15 12.75
C THR A 66 0.05 -26.97 12.40
N MET A 67 0.59 -26.91 11.18
CA MET A 67 1.39 -25.77 10.73
C MET A 67 0.58 -24.47 10.77
N VAL A 68 -0.64 -24.47 10.23
CA VAL A 68 -1.54 -23.31 10.28
C VAL A 68 -1.80 -22.88 11.74
N VAL A 69 -2.20 -23.82 12.60
CA VAL A 69 -2.55 -23.54 14.00
C VAL A 69 -1.34 -23.02 14.77
N MET A 70 -0.17 -23.63 14.59
CA MET A 70 1.06 -23.21 15.26
C MET A 70 1.52 -21.82 14.80
N ALA A 71 1.43 -21.51 13.50
CA ALA A 71 1.76 -20.19 12.99
C ALA A 71 0.80 -19.13 13.54
N VAL A 72 -0.52 -19.38 13.52
CA VAL A 72 -1.51 -18.48 14.11
C VAL A 72 -1.21 -18.26 15.58
N PHE A 73 -0.98 -19.33 16.35
CA PHE A 73 -0.64 -19.24 17.77
C PHE A 73 0.64 -18.41 18.00
N PHE A 74 1.73 -18.76 17.33
CA PHE A 74 3.03 -18.10 17.48
C PHE A 74 2.97 -16.60 17.16
N PHE A 75 2.34 -16.23 16.04
CA PHE A 75 2.23 -14.83 15.64
C PHE A 75 1.19 -14.07 16.48
N SER A 76 0.15 -14.74 17.00
CA SER A 76 -0.82 -14.12 17.92
C SER A 76 -0.18 -13.67 19.23
N LEU A 77 0.91 -14.31 19.66
CA LEU A 77 1.68 -13.92 20.85
C LEU A 77 2.59 -12.71 20.61
N SER A 78 2.98 -12.42 19.36
CA SER A 78 3.79 -11.24 19.00
C SER A 78 3.02 -9.94 19.27
N LYS A 79 3.66 -8.90 19.83
CA LYS A 79 3.02 -7.57 19.96
C LYS A 79 2.77 -6.93 18.60
N GLY A 80 3.74 -7.05 17.69
CA GLY A 80 3.66 -6.53 16.33
C GLY A 80 3.04 -7.56 15.40
N LYS A 81 1.88 -7.24 14.82
CA LYS A 81 1.15 -8.15 13.94
C LYS A 81 0.86 -7.50 12.59
N ARG A 82 0.93 -8.32 11.55
CA ARG A 82 0.72 -7.93 10.15
C ARG A 82 -0.01 -9.03 9.44
N ALA A 83 -1.06 -8.70 8.69
CA ALA A 83 -1.89 -9.66 7.98
C ALA A 83 -1.05 -10.55 7.04
N GLU A 84 0.02 -9.99 6.46
CA GLU A 84 0.90 -10.65 5.51
C GLU A 84 1.66 -11.83 6.13
N TYR A 85 1.83 -11.88 7.45
CA TYR A 85 2.49 -13.00 8.15
C TYR A 85 1.72 -14.32 7.98
N MET A 86 0.43 -14.25 7.67
CA MET A 86 -0.40 -15.43 7.44
C MET A 86 -0.38 -15.92 5.98
N LEU A 87 0.14 -15.14 5.04
CA LEU A 87 0.16 -15.51 3.62
C LEU A 87 0.86 -16.86 3.36
N PRO A 88 2.01 -17.19 3.98
CA PRO A 88 2.66 -18.49 3.78
C PRO A 88 1.82 -19.69 4.26
N MET A 89 0.81 -19.48 5.12
CA MET A 89 -0.04 -20.55 5.66
C MET A 89 -1.24 -20.88 4.77
N LEU A 90 -1.59 -20.03 3.81
CA LEU A 90 -2.69 -20.28 2.87
C LEU A 90 -2.54 -21.60 2.09
N PRO A 91 -1.37 -21.92 1.51
CA PRO A 91 -1.18 -23.21 0.83
C PRO A 91 -1.40 -24.41 1.77
N MET A 92 -0.97 -24.31 3.03
CA MET A 92 -1.19 -25.38 4.01
C MET A 92 -2.68 -25.57 4.30
N PHE A 93 -3.43 -24.49 4.42
CA PHE A 93 -4.88 -24.58 4.59
C PHE A 93 -5.59 -25.13 3.34
N VAL A 94 -5.11 -24.79 2.13
CA VAL A 94 -5.61 -25.39 0.87
C VAL A 94 -5.41 -26.91 0.88
N LEU A 95 -4.27 -27.42 1.36
CA LEU A 95 -4.03 -28.86 1.49
C LEU A 95 -5.00 -29.55 2.46
N VAL A 96 -5.42 -28.86 3.53
CA VAL A 96 -6.47 -29.35 4.45
C VAL A 96 -7.83 -29.43 3.75
N VAL A 97 -8.16 -28.45 2.90
CA VAL A 97 -9.45 -28.37 2.19
C VAL A 97 -9.54 -29.36 1.03
N ALA A 98 -8.44 -29.57 0.30
CA ALA A 98 -8.43 -30.22 -1.01
C ALA A 98 -9.15 -31.59 -1.05
N PRO A 99 -8.94 -32.52 -0.10
CA PRO A 99 -9.59 -33.86 -0.14
C PRO A 99 -11.11 -33.81 0.04
N TYR A 100 -11.64 -32.71 0.56
CA TYR A 100 -13.06 -32.52 0.85
C TYR A 100 -13.76 -31.58 -0.14
N PHE A 101 -12.99 -30.95 -1.03
CA PHE A 101 -13.46 -29.88 -1.91
C PHE A 101 -14.66 -30.31 -2.75
N GLU A 102 -14.54 -31.42 -3.50
CA GLU A 102 -15.61 -31.90 -4.40
C GLU A 102 -16.89 -32.25 -3.65
N LYS A 103 -16.77 -32.80 -2.43
CA LYS A 103 -17.92 -33.17 -1.59
C LYS A 103 -18.62 -31.94 -1.02
N ILE A 104 -17.87 -30.92 -0.61
CA ILE A 104 -18.42 -29.72 0.02
C ILE A 104 -19.05 -28.79 -1.03
N VAL A 105 -18.40 -28.63 -2.18
CA VAL A 105 -18.81 -27.63 -3.18
C VAL A 105 -20.14 -27.95 -3.86
N VAL A 106 -20.56 -29.22 -3.85
CA VAL A 106 -21.86 -29.65 -4.37
C VAL A 106 -23.02 -29.42 -3.40
N LEU A 107 -22.74 -29.17 -2.11
CA LEU A 107 -23.77 -28.99 -1.09
C LEU A 107 -24.63 -27.74 -1.36
N PRO A 108 -25.96 -27.82 -1.22
CA PRO A 108 -26.86 -26.70 -1.50
C PRO A 108 -26.60 -25.51 -0.58
N THR A 109 -26.26 -25.76 0.69
CA THR A 109 -25.91 -24.72 1.67
C THR A 109 -24.63 -23.98 1.28
N PHE A 110 -23.58 -24.71 0.87
CA PHE A 110 -22.32 -24.12 0.45
C PHE A 110 -22.49 -23.30 -0.83
N LYS A 111 -23.21 -23.84 -1.82
CA LYS A 111 -23.55 -23.11 -3.06
C LYS A 111 -24.25 -21.79 -2.78
N LYS A 112 -25.23 -21.79 -1.87
CA LYS A 112 -25.96 -20.58 -1.45
C LYS A 112 -25.03 -19.57 -0.80
N LEU A 113 -24.16 -19.98 0.13
CA LEU A 113 -23.21 -19.06 0.76
C LEU A 113 -22.22 -18.46 -0.24
N LEU A 114 -21.69 -19.26 -1.16
CA LEU A 114 -20.71 -18.78 -2.14
C LEU A 114 -21.35 -17.79 -3.14
N ILE A 115 -22.58 -18.04 -3.58
CA ILE A 115 -23.34 -17.10 -4.42
C ILE A 115 -23.70 -15.84 -3.61
N ALA A 116 -24.15 -15.99 -2.36
CA ALA A 116 -24.48 -14.87 -1.49
C ALA A 116 -23.27 -13.97 -1.25
N LEU A 117 -22.07 -14.54 -1.07
CA LEU A 117 -20.83 -13.76 -0.97
C LEU A 117 -20.66 -12.84 -2.19
N VAL A 118 -20.74 -13.40 -3.41
CA VAL A 118 -20.59 -12.64 -4.65
C VAL A 118 -21.67 -11.57 -4.76
N VAL A 119 -22.93 -11.91 -4.49
CA VAL A 119 -24.05 -10.97 -4.56
C VAL A 119 -23.88 -9.83 -3.54
N VAL A 120 -23.50 -10.12 -2.30
CA VAL A 120 -23.30 -9.11 -1.25
C VAL A 120 -22.16 -8.17 -1.62
N VAL A 121 -21.00 -8.70 -2.02
CA VAL A 121 -19.86 -7.86 -2.43
C VAL A 121 -20.22 -7.00 -3.64
N SER A 122 -20.88 -7.59 -4.64
CA SER A 122 -21.30 -6.89 -5.85
C SER A 122 -22.33 -5.80 -5.56
N ALA A 123 -23.30 -6.08 -4.69
CA ALA A 123 -24.30 -5.11 -4.25
C ALA A 123 -23.66 -3.98 -3.44
N LEU A 124 -22.72 -4.28 -2.54
CA LEU A 124 -21.96 -3.27 -1.80
C LEU A 124 -21.20 -2.34 -2.75
N PHE A 125 -20.52 -2.89 -3.77
CA PHE A 125 -19.82 -2.10 -4.77
C PHE A 125 -20.78 -1.21 -5.57
N ALA A 126 -21.91 -1.76 -6.02
CA ALA A 126 -22.94 -1.00 -6.73
C ALA A 126 -23.51 0.14 -5.86
N ILE A 127 -23.91 -0.14 -4.61
CA ILE A 127 -24.49 0.85 -3.70
C ILE A 127 -23.48 1.96 -3.38
N LEU A 128 -22.24 1.61 -3.00
CA LEU A 128 -21.20 2.59 -2.69
C LEU A 128 -20.84 3.43 -3.91
N SER A 129 -20.76 2.82 -5.09
CA SER A 129 -20.47 3.55 -6.33
C SER A 129 -21.58 4.54 -6.71
N LEU A 130 -22.85 4.15 -6.58
CA LEU A 130 -23.98 5.05 -6.85
C LEU A 130 -23.98 6.21 -5.85
N ALA A 131 -23.77 5.94 -4.56
CA ALA A 131 -23.65 6.98 -3.54
C ALA A 131 -22.50 7.96 -3.85
N GLY A 132 -21.37 7.46 -4.37
CA GLY A 132 -20.25 8.29 -4.81
C GLY A 132 -20.53 9.10 -6.09
N ILE A 133 -21.22 8.52 -7.07
CA ILE A 133 -21.60 9.19 -8.34
C ILE A 133 -22.63 10.29 -8.09
N PHE A 134 -23.58 10.06 -7.18
CA PHE A 134 -24.57 11.07 -6.75
C PHE A 134 -24.03 12.01 -5.66
N GLU A 135 -22.71 12.04 -5.45
CA GLU A 135 -22.02 12.99 -4.58
C GLU A 135 -22.57 13.06 -3.15
N VAL A 136 -22.99 11.92 -2.58
CA VAL A 136 -23.41 11.88 -1.16
C VAL A 136 -22.24 12.33 -0.30
N ASP A 137 -22.42 13.43 0.45
CA ASP A 137 -21.36 14.21 1.12
C ASP A 137 -20.24 13.38 1.78
N LYS A 138 -20.60 12.36 2.57
CA LYS A 138 -19.61 11.52 3.28
C LYS A 138 -18.76 10.68 2.34
N ILE A 139 -19.33 10.23 1.22
CA ILE A 139 -18.67 9.39 0.23
C ILE A 139 -17.88 10.25 -0.76
N ALA A 140 -18.42 11.40 -1.18
CA ALA A 140 -17.74 12.34 -2.06
C ALA A 140 -16.42 12.86 -1.48
N ARG A 141 -16.39 13.13 -0.16
CA ARG A 141 -15.17 13.52 0.57
C ARG A 141 -14.04 12.49 0.49
N LEU A 142 -14.34 11.21 0.22
CA LEU A 142 -13.29 10.19 0.04
C LEU A 142 -12.52 10.41 -1.26
N THR A 143 -13.22 10.77 -2.35
CA THR A 143 -12.57 11.07 -3.64
C THR A 143 -11.65 12.28 -3.51
N GLU A 144 -12.10 13.34 -2.83
CA GLU A 144 -11.26 14.52 -2.59
C GLU A 144 -10.05 14.20 -1.72
N LYS A 145 -10.26 13.44 -0.63
CA LYS A 145 -9.20 13.09 0.32
C LYS A 145 -8.10 12.23 -0.31
N PHE A 146 -8.48 11.28 -1.16
CA PHE A 146 -7.56 10.33 -1.76
C PHE A 146 -7.14 10.68 -3.19
N HIS A 147 -7.75 11.71 -3.80
CA HIS A 147 -7.56 12.10 -5.21
C HIS A 147 -7.74 10.93 -6.20
N VAL A 148 -8.57 9.95 -5.85
CA VAL A 148 -8.90 8.79 -6.67
C VAL A 148 -10.40 8.68 -6.75
N ASN A 149 -10.96 8.57 -7.97
CA ASN A 149 -12.38 8.34 -8.20
C ASN A 149 -12.61 6.88 -8.63
N PRO A 150 -12.97 5.97 -7.69
CA PRO A 150 -13.15 4.55 -8.00
C PRO A 150 -14.57 4.20 -8.47
N TRP A 151 -15.49 5.16 -8.52
CA TRP A 151 -16.93 4.85 -8.58
C TRP A 151 -17.34 4.12 -9.86
N TYR A 152 -16.83 4.54 -11.02
CA TYR A 152 -17.13 3.85 -12.28
C TYR A 152 -16.58 2.42 -12.32
N TRP A 153 -15.39 2.19 -11.77
CA TRP A 153 -14.81 0.86 -11.65
C TRP A 153 -15.64 -0.02 -10.69
N MET A 154 -16.02 0.50 -9.53
CA MET A 154 -16.86 -0.23 -8.57
C MET A 154 -18.25 -0.53 -9.13
N SER A 155 -18.87 0.42 -9.83
CA SER A 155 -20.20 0.25 -10.43
C SER A 155 -20.18 -0.85 -11.51
N THR A 156 -19.21 -0.80 -12.42
CA THR A 156 -19.07 -1.80 -13.48
C THR A 156 -18.81 -3.20 -12.92
N LEU A 157 -17.93 -3.33 -11.92
CA LEU A 157 -17.64 -4.60 -11.28
C LEU A 157 -18.84 -5.12 -10.45
N GLY A 158 -19.55 -4.24 -9.75
CA GLY A 158 -20.78 -4.57 -9.03
C GLY A 158 -21.87 -5.07 -9.96
N PHE A 159 -22.13 -4.37 -11.07
CA PHE A 159 -23.08 -4.82 -12.08
C PHE A 159 -22.66 -6.15 -12.71
N PHE A 160 -21.39 -6.28 -13.09
CA PHE A 160 -20.83 -7.52 -13.65
C PHE A 160 -21.05 -8.72 -12.72
N GLY A 161 -20.77 -8.57 -11.43
CA GLY A 161 -20.95 -9.65 -10.46
C GLY A 161 -22.42 -10.04 -10.25
N LEU A 162 -23.34 -9.07 -10.23
CA LEU A 162 -24.79 -9.35 -10.15
C LEU A 162 -25.31 -10.08 -11.39
N VAL A 163 -24.87 -9.65 -12.58
CA VAL A 163 -25.24 -10.32 -13.84
C VAL A 163 -24.68 -11.75 -13.90
N ALA A 164 -23.42 -11.95 -13.51
CA ALA A 164 -22.81 -13.27 -13.43
C ALA A 164 -23.58 -14.19 -12.45
N ALA A 165 -23.96 -13.67 -11.28
CA ALA A 165 -24.77 -14.39 -10.31
C ALA A 165 -26.15 -14.75 -10.86
N TYR A 166 -26.80 -13.86 -11.62
CA TYR A 166 -28.11 -14.10 -12.23
C TYR A 166 -28.05 -15.19 -13.33
N ILE A 167 -27.11 -15.07 -14.28
CA ILE A 167 -26.96 -16.00 -15.42
C ILE A 167 -26.52 -17.38 -14.95
N PHE A 168 -25.50 -17.45 -14.09
CA PHE A 168 -24.87 -18.70 -13.67
C PHE A 168 -25.36 -19.23 -12.31
N LYS A 169 -26.54 -18.78 -11.83
CA LYS A 169 -27.11 -19.17 -10.52
C LYS A 169 -27.16 -20.67 -10.21
N LYS A 170 -27.13 -21.52 -11.25
CA LYS A 170 -27.10 -22.99 -11.13
C LYS A 170 -25.72 -23.55 -10.73
N SER A 171 -24.64 -22.77 -10.86
CA SER A 171 -23.26 -23.19 -10.59
C SER A 171 -22.51 -22.13 -9.78
N ALA A 172 -22.47 -22.32 -8.46
CA ALA A 172 -21.79 -21.39 -7.54
C ALA A 172 -20.30 -21.22 -7.85
N ILE A 173 -19.62 -22.29 -8.28
CA ILE A 173 -18.21 -22.24 -8.69
C ILE A 173 -18.05 -21.29 -9.88
N LYS A 174 -18.87 -21.44 -10.93
CA LYS A 174 -18.78 -20.56 -12.11
C LYS A 174 -19.00 -19.10 -11.75
N VAL A 175 -20.03 -18.81 -10.93
CA VAL A 175 -20.30 -17.45 -10.45
C VAL A 175 -19.07 -16.88 -9.74
N TYR A 176 -18.51 -17.61 -8.78
CA TYR A 176 -17.35 -17.17 -8.02
C TYR A 176 -16.09 -17.01 -8.88
N SER A 177 -15.77 -17.99 -9.73
CA SER A 177 -14.61 -17.94 -10.62
C SER A 177 -14.68 -16.77 -11.60
N ILE A 178 -15.83 -16.55 -12.24
CA ILE A 178 -16.04 -15.43 -13.17
C ILE A 178 -15.88 -14.10 -12.43
N PHE A 179 -16.50 -13.98 -11.26
CA PHE A 179 -16.41 -12.76 -10.44
C PHE A 179 -14.96 -12.46 -10.03
N ILE A 180 -14.22 -13.45 -9.50
CA ILE A 180 -12.83 -13.26 -9.05
C ILE A 180 -11.89 -12.94 -10.21
N VAL A 181 -12.05 -13.60 -11.36
CA VAL A 181 -11.26 -13.27 -12.56
C VAL A 181 -11.56 -11.83 -13.00
N GLY A 182 -12.83 -11.45 -13.07
CA GLY A 182 -13.23 -10.07 -13.40
C GLY A 182 -12.71 -9.04 -12.38
N LEU A 183 -12.79 -9.35 -11.08
CA LEU A 183 -12.26 -8.51 -10.00
C LEU A 183 -10.76 -8.28 -10.18
N TRP A 184 -9.95 -9.33 -10.34
CA TRP A 184 -8.49 -9.18 -10.43
C TRP A 184 -8.03 -8.55 -11.74
N LEU A 185 -8.67 -8.87 -12.86
CA LEU A 185 -8.38 -8.23 -14.15
C LEU A 185 -8.74 -6.73 -14.09
N SER A 186 -9.94 -6.39 -13.63
CA SER A 186 -10.35 -4.98 -13.52
C SER A 186 -9.51 -4.23 -12.49
N TYR A 187 -9.14 -4.86 -11.37
CA TYR A 187 -8.24 -4.27 -10.39
C TYR A 187 -6.87 -3.95 -11.00
N SER A 188 -6.30 -4.88 -11.77
CA SER A 188 -4.98 -4.73 -12.38
C SER A 188 -4.96 -3.72 -13.52
N PHE A 189 -5.93 -3.77 -14.44
CA PHE A 189 -5.94 -2.95 -15.66
C PHE A 189 -6.66 -1.61 -15.51
N TRP A 190 -7.49 -1.44 -14.47
CA TRP A 190 -8.27 -0.23 -14.28
C TRP A 190 -8.01 0.43 -12.93
N ALA A 191 -8.20 -0.28 -11.81
CA ALA A 191 -8.08 0.33 -10.49
C ALA A 191 -6.63 0.74 -10.16
N MET A 192 -5.66 -0.13 -10.41
CA MET A 192 -4.25 0.12 -10.11
C MET A 192 -3.68 1.32 -10.88
N PRO A 193 -3.88 1.47 -12.20
CA PRO A 193 -3.46 2.68 -12.92
C PRO A 193 -4.09 3.98 -12.38
N LEU A 194 -5.33 3.91 -11.88
CA LEU A 194 -6.01 5.04 -11.25
C LEU A 194 -5.34 5.43 -9.92
N VAL A 195 -5.06 4.44 -9.07
CA VAL A 195 -4.38 4.64 -7.78
C VAL A 195 -2.94 5.08 -7.98
N ASP A 196 -2.23 4.48 -8.94
CA ASP A 196 -0.84 4.77 -9.23
C ASP A 196 -0.66 6.25 -9.61
N LYS A 197 -1.52 6.79 -10.47
CA LYS A 197 -1.51 8.22 -10.80
C LYS A 197 -1.62 9.14 -9.58
N ALA A 198 -2.33 8.74 -8.53
CA ALA A 198 -2.49 9.54 -7.31
C ALA A 198 -1.39 9.28 -6.25
N MET A 199 -0.77 8.11 -6.25
CA MET A 199 0.19 7.72 -5.20
C MET A 199 1.65 7.80 -5.64
N SER A 200 1.88 7.64 -6.95
CA SER A 200 3.18 7.75 -7.60
C SER A 200 3.69 9.19 -7.58
N THR A 201 5.00 9.32 -7.52
CA THR A 201 5.72 10.61 -7.64
C THR A 201 6.08 10.92 -9.09
N GLU A 202 5.86 9.99 -10.02
CA GLU A 202 6.17 10.16 -11.44
C GLU A 202 5.48 11.38 -12.06
N PRO A 203 4.16 11.60 -11.90
CA PRO A 203 3.54 12.77 -12.54
C PRO A 203 4.03 14.10 -11.93
N MET A 204 4.42 14.08 -10.65
CA MET A 204 5.03 15.23 -9.98
C MET A 204 6.40 15.53 -10.57
N MET A 205 7.26 14.53 -10.75
CA MET A 205 8.59 14.71 -11.34
C MET A 205 8.50 15.12 -12.81
N ASN A 206 7.56 14.58 -13.58
CA ASN A 206 7.28 15.00 -14.95
C ASN A 206 6.79 16.46 -15.03
N ALA A 207 6.01 16.92 -14.04
CA ALA A 207 5.61 18.32 -13.94
C ALA A 207 6.78 19.25 -13.59
N ILE A 208 7.68 18.82 -12.70
CA ILE A 208 8.92 19.53 -12.38
C ILE A 208 9.84 19.58 -13.61
N ALA A 209 9.88 18.53 -14.43
CA ALA A 209 10.71 18.46 -15.64
C ALA A 209 10.34 19.47 -16.73
N LYS A 210 9.13 20.03 -16.67
CA LYS A 210 8.72 21.15 -17.56
C LYS A 210 9.30 22.50 -17.14
N VAL A 211 9.82 22.61 -15.91
CA VAL A 211 10.31 23.85 -15.31
C VAL A 211 11.83 23.78 -15.03
N VAL A 212 12.32 22.62 -14.62
CA VAL A 212 13.72 22.39 -14.26
C VAL A 212 14.50 21.86 -15.48
N PRO A 213 15.58 22.54 -15.91
CA PRO A 213 16.44 22.06 -17.00
C PRO A 213 17.06 20.69 -16.72
N LYS A 214 17.33 19.89 -17.76
CA LYS A 214 17.92 18.54 -17.60
C LYS A 214 19.35 18.54 -17.04
N ASP A 215 20.10 19.62 -17.26
CA ASP A 215 21.46 19.81 -16.76
C ASP A 215 21.52 20.37 -15.32
N ALA A 216 20.37 20.60 -14.69
CA ALA A 216 20.31 21.06 -13.32
C ALA A 216 20.52 19.93 -12.30
N GLU A 217 20.88 20.31 -11.08
CA GLU A 217 20.84 19.40 -9.93
C GLU A 217 19.57 19.64 -9.10
N LEU A 218 19.03 18.55 -8.53
CA LEU A 218 17.83 18.60 -7.68
C LEU A 218 18.18 18.24 -6.23
N GLY A 219 18.01 19.19 -5.32
CA GLY A 219 18.06 18.96 -3.88
C GLY A 219 16.69 18.52 -3.35
N ILE A 220 16.65 17.66 -2.33
CA ILE A 220 15.40 17.23 -1.68
C ILE A 220 15.49 17.37 -0.15
N VAL A 221 14.59 18.15 0.44
CA VAL A 221 14.39 18.30 1.89
C VAL A 221 13.09 17.62 2.33
N GLY A 222 13.14 16.89 3.45
CA GLY A 222 12.03 16.01 3.86
C GLY A 222 11.99 14.71 3.05
N PHE A 223 13.18 14.18 2.75
CA PHE A 223 13.43 13.08 1.82
C PHE A 223 12.49 11.87 2.00
N ARG A 224 12.04 11.31 0.87
CA ARG A 224 11.36 9.99 0.77
C ARG A 224 11.92 9.22 -0.42
N GLU A 225 12.13 7.93 -0.24
CA GLU A 225 12.82 7.04 -1.19
C GLU A 225 12.16 7.04 -2.57
N LYS A 226 10.83 7.06 -2.62
CA LYS A 226 10.06 7.10 -3.87
C LYS A 226 10.32 8.34 -4.74
N LEU A 227 10.89 9.42 -4.18
CA LEU A 227 11.25 10.61 -4.96
C LEU A 227 12.51 10.36 -5.81
N LEU A 228 13.47 9.56 -5.33
CA LEU A 228 14.64 9.20 -6.13
C LEU A 228 14.27 8.34 -7.32
N LEU A 229 13.31 7.41 -7.14
CA LEU A 229 12.92 6.45 -8.17
C LEU A 229 12.51 7.12 -9.50
N HIS A 230 11.81 8.26 -9.42
CA HIS A 230 11.31 8.99 -10.60
C HIS A 230 12.10 10.28 -10.87
N SER A 231 13.21 10.51 -10.16
CA SER A 231 14.02 11.70 -10.39
C SER A 231 14.79 11.57 -11.71
N GLN A 232 14.80 12.64 -12.48
CA GLN A 232 15.50 12.71 -13.78
C GLN A 232 16.84 13.44 -13.68
N TRP A 233 17.21 13.91 -12.48
CA TRP A 233 18.40 14.72 -12.23
C TRP A 233 19.34 14.03 -11.26
N GLN A 234 20.60 14.47 -11.29
CA GLN A 234 21.50 14.22 -10.17
C GLN A 234 20.87 14.81 -8.90
N THR A 235 20.54 13.93 -7.96
CA THR A 235 19.69 14.28 -6.82
C THR A 235 20.49 14.23 -5.53
N THR A 236 20.45 15.31 -4.76
CA THR A 236 21.07 15.39 -3.44
C THR A 236 19.99 15.46 -2.36
N HIS A 237 20.08 14.64 -1.32
CA HIS A 237 19.18 14.72 -0.16
C HIS A 237 19.96 14.90 1.15
N PHE A 238 19.30 15.45 2.16
CA PHE A 238 19.96 15.94 3.39
C PHE A 238 19.71 15.04 4.62
N GLY A 239 19.49 13.75 4.38
CA GLY A 239 19.30 12.73 5.43
C GLY A 239 17.89 12.68 6.05
N HIS A 240 17.13 11.60 5.80
CA HIS A 240 15.74 11.47 6.31
C HIS A 240 15.65 11.48 7.84
N HIS A 241 16.64 10.90 8.53
CA HIS A 241 16.66 10.79 9.99
C HIS A 241 17.29 11.99 10.71
N HIS A 242 17.81 12.98 9.96
CA HIS A 242 18.41 14.16 10.58
C HIS A 242 17.34 15.12 11.12
N PRO A 243 17.63 15.84 12.21
CA PRO A 243 16.76 16.90 12.70
C PRO A 243 16.36 17.86 11.59
N LYS A 244 15.12 18.35 11.65
CA LYS A 244 14.57 19.28 10.66
C LYS A 244 15.47 20.51 10.43
N PRO A 245 16.02 21.19 11.47
CA PRO A 245 16.90 22.35 11.26
C PRO A 245 18.16 21.99 10.47
N ASP A 246 18.78 20.85 10.76
CA ASP A 246 20.00 20.40 10.10
C ASP A 246 19.76 20.14 8.61
N GLN A 247 18.63 19.50 8.26
CA GLN A 247 18.25 19.31 6.86
C GLN A 247 18.04 20.64 6.12
N GLN A 248 17.40 21.61 6.79
CA GLN A 248 17.15 22.93 6.22
C GLN A 248 18.48 23.68 5.99
N GLN A 249 19.38 23.67 6.97
CA GLN A 249 20.66 24.35 6.87
C GLN A 249 21.58 23.70 5.83
N ALA A 250 21.63 22.36 5.79
CA ALA A 250 22.36 21.62 4.77
C ALA A 250 21.87 21.99 3.35
N ALA A 251 20.56 22.13 3.18
CA ALA A 251 19.97 22.55 1.91
C ALA A 251 20.32 23.99 1.54
N ILE A 252 20.32 24.93 2.50
CA ILE A 252 20.75 26.32 2.27
C ILE A 252 22.21 26.35 1.83
N ASN A 253 23.10 25.66 2.57
CA ASN A 253 24.52 25.56 2.24
C ASN A 253 24.75 24.94 0.85
N TRP A 254 24.00 23.90 0.52
CA TRP A 254 24.08 23.24 -0.79
C TRP A 254 23.57 24.13 -1.93
N MET A 255 22.48 24.88 -1.72
CA MET A 255 21.93 25.81 -2.71
C MET A 255 22.85 27.01 -2.97
N LEU A 256 23.57 27.47 -1.94
CA LEU A 256 24.48 28.61 -2.03
C LEU A 256 25.88 28.24 -2.52
N SER A 257 26.25 26.96 -2.50
CA SER A 257 27.55 26.47 -2.96
C SER A 257 27.53 26.08 -4.46
N GLY A 258 28.63 26.32 -5.17
CA GLY A 258 28.84 25.80 -6.53
C GLY A 258 28.05 26.49 -7.65
N ASN A 259 27.63 25.71 -8.65
CA ASN A 259 26.97 26.19 -9.88
C ASN A 259 25.56 26.75 -9.62
N LYS A 260 25.13 27.74 -10.39
CA LYS A 260 23.83 28.42 -10.25
C LYS A 260 22.62 27.60 -10.74
N ASN A 261 22.83 26.40 -11.31
CA ASN A 261 21.76 25.58 -11.87
C ASN A 261 21.25 24.52 -10.88
N LYS A 262 20.88 24.97 -9.67
CA LYS A 262 20.36 24.12 -8.60
C LYS A 262 18.91 24.45 -8.31
N PHE A 263 18.11 23.40 -8.12
CA PHE A 263 16.74 23.49 -7.68
C PHE A 263 16.56 22.69 -6.40
N LEU A 264 15.66 23.13 -5.53
CA LEU A 264 15.36 22.46 -4.27
C LEU A 264 13.88 22.10 -4.23
N LEU A 265 13.58 20.81 -4.11
CA LEU A 265 12.26 20.30 -3.79
C LEU A 265 12.14 20.14 -2.28
N LEU A 266 11.23 20.88 -1.68
CA LEU A 266 11.09 20.97 -0.23
C LEU A 266 9.67 20.58 0.19
N ASN A 267 9.56 19.68 1.17
CA ASN A 267 8.27 19.35 1.75
C ASN A 267 7.72 20.55 2.54
N TYR A 268 6.43 20.86 2.44
CA TYR A 268 5.78 22.00 3.12
C TYR A 268 6.07 22.06 4.63
N GLN A 269 6.21 20.90 5.29
CA GLN A 269 6.56 20.83 6.71
C GLN A 269 7.95 21.36 7.03
N PHE A 270 8.80 21.62 6.03
CA PHE A 270 10.17 22.09 6.14
C PHE A 270 10.34 23.55 5.71
N LEU A 271 9.25 24.31 5.59
CA LEU A 271 9.34 25.76 5.39
C LEU A 271 10.07 26.43 6.57
N ASN A 272 10.75 27.53 6.27
CA ASN A 272 11.45 28.41 7.20
C ASN A 272 11.53 29.83 6.60
N ASP A 273 12.28 30.72 7.23
CA ASP A 273 12.41 32.12 6.78
C ASP A 273 13.06 32.25 5.39
N CYS A 274 13.95 31.31 5.03
CA CYS A 274 14.60 31.28 3.72
C CYS A 274 13.68 30.72 2.61
N PHE A 275 12.92 29.67 2.91
CA PHE A 275 12.02 28.99 1.99
C PHE A 275 10.58 29.25 2.41
N THR A 276 9.95 30.26 1.82
CA THR A 276 8.54 30.62 2.03
C THR A 276 7.68 30.21 0.84
N LYS A 277 6.36 30.09 1.02
CA LYS A 277 5.45 29.66 -0.05
C LYS A 277 5.45 30.66 -1.22
N GLU A 278 5.57 31.94 -0.91
CA GLU A 278 5.52 33.06 -1.86
C GLU A 278 6.73 33.06 -2.81
N ASN A 279 7.88 32.60 -2.33
CA ASN A 279 9.12 32.53 -3.11
C ASN A 279 9.29 31.21 -3.88
N SER A 280 8.30 30.32 -3.80
CA SER A 280 8.32 29.06 -4.53
C SER A 280 8.06 29.25 -6.04
N THR A 281 8.63 28.36 -6.83
CA THR A 281 8.42 28.27 -8.27
C THR A 281 7.22 27.34 -8.52
N PRO A 282 6.14 27.83 -9.16
CA PRO A 282 4.95 27.03 -9.39
C PRO A 282 5.21 25.93 -10.43
N TYR A 283 4.56 24.77 -10.26
CA TYR A 283 4.55 23.69 -11.22
C TYR A 283 3.20 22.95 -11.16
N ALA A 284 2.76 22.38 -12.29
CA ALA A 284 1.43 21.78 -12.42
C ALA A 284 1.40 20.32 -11.96
N SER A 285 1.26 20.09 -10.65
CA SER A 285 1.08 18.75 -10.06
C SER A 285 -0.04 18.75 -9.02
N PHE A 286 -0.72 17.62 -8.88
CA PHE A 286 -1.74 17.40 -7.86
C PHE A 286 -1.14 17.29 -6.43
N HIS A 287 0.18 17.14 -6.30
CA HIS A 287 0.90 17.13 -5.01
C HIS A 287 1.56 18.48 -4.66
N SER A 288 1.37 19.52 -5.47
CA SER A 288 2.11 20.80 -5.38
C SER A 288 1.95 21.53 -4.04
N GLU A 289 0.85 21.34 -3.33
CA GLU A 289 0.66 21.99 -2.02
C GLU A 289 1.56 21.40 -0.93
N LYS A 290 1.93 20.13 -1.06
CA LYS A 290 2.77 19.42 -0.07
C LYS A 290 4.25 19.53 -0.39
N TRP A 291 4.59 19.89 -1.61
CA TRP A 291 5.97 19.94 -2.11
C TRP A 291 6.17 21.20 -2.94
N LEU A 292 7.13 22.01 -2.53
CA LEU A 292 7.41 23.30 -3.13
C LEU A 292 8.78 23.26 -3.80
N LEU A 293 8.88 23.88 -4.97
CA LEU A 293 10.10 23.93 -5.76
C LEU A 293 10.75 25.30 -5.60
N PHE A 294 12.05 25.37 -5.37
CA PHE A 294 12.80 26.61 -5.25
C PHE A 294 13.96 26.63 -6.25
N SER A 295 14.18 27.77 -6.89
CA SER A 295 15.32 27.96 -7.78
C SER A 295 16.44 28.68 -7.05
N GLY A 296 17.67 28.18 -7.13
CA GLY A 296 18.84 28.82 -6.52
C GLY A 296 19.10 30.24 -7.06
N LYS A 297 18.62 30.55 -8.27
CA LYS A 297 18.72 31.90 -8.86
C LYS A 297 17.81 32.92 -8.17
N LYS A 298 16.73 32.48 -7.52
CA LYS A 298 15.74 33.35 -6.85
C LYS A 298 15.95 33.43 -5.34
N LEU A 299 17.02 32.83 -4.81
CA LEU A 299 17.27 32.78 -3.38
C LEU A 299 17.71 34.16 -2.86
N ASN A 300 17.04 34.67 -1.82
CA ASN A 300 17.47 35.89 -1.15
C ASN A 300 18.67 35.58 -0.24
N LYS A 301 19.85 36.04 -0.62
CA LYS A 301 21.11 35.78 0.11
C LYS A 301 21.22 36.51 1.44
N GLU A 302 20.43 37.56 1.67
CA GLU A 302 20.40 38.28 2.95
C GLU A 302 19.65 37.50 4.01
N ILE A 303 18.63 36.74 3.61
CA ILE A 303 17.78 35.93 4.49
C ILE A 303 18.33 34.50 4.60
N CYS A 304 18.78 33.93 3.49
CA CYS A 304 19.33 32.58 3.42
C CYS A 304 20.83 32.63 3.72
N VAL A 305 21.20 32.54 4.99
CA VAL A 305 22.60 32.56 5.42
C VAL A 305 23.15 31.13 5.52
N ALA A 306 24.27 30.87 4.84
CA ALA A 306 24.99 29.62 4.97
C ALA A 306 25.79 29.60 6.28
N ILE A 307 25.64 28.54 7.07
CA ILE A 307 26.48 28.27 8.24
C ILE A 307 27.63 27.36 7.78
N HIS A 308 28.89 27.73 8.04
CA HIS A 308 30.07 26.98 7.61
C HIS A 308 30.32 25.67 8.40
N GLU A 309 29.26 25.04 8.89
CA GLU A 309 29.31 23.70 9.46
C GLU A 309 29.19 22.63 8.37
N LYS A 310 29.82 21.47 8.63
CA LYS A 310 29.77 20.34 7.72
C LYS A 310 28.50 19.55 7.99
N PHE A 311 27.53 19.68 7.10
CA PHE A 311 26.32 18.86 7.12
C PHE A 311 26.44 17.70 6.13
N ASP A 312 25.82 16.58 6.48
CA ASP A 312 25.79 15.43 5.58
C ASP A 312 24.83 15.68 4.42
N SER A 313 25.27 15.26 3.23
CA SER A 313 24.47 15.25 2.02
C SER A 313 24.78 13.99 1.24
N PHE A 314 23.75 13.42 0.61
CA PHE A 314 23.84 12.16 -0.10
C PHE A 314 23.41 12.40 -1.54
N THR A 315 24.33 12.22 -2.48
CA THR A 315 24.06 12.47 -3.90
C THR A 315 23.91 11.15 -4.64
N ALA A 316 22.70 10.90 -5.13
CA ALA A 316 22.43 9.82 -6.06
C ALA A 316 22.76 10.30 -7.49
N LYS A 317 23.64 9.59 -8.17
CA LYS A 317 23.81 9.74 -9.62
C LYS A 317 22.67 8.98 -10.29
N THR A 318 21.87 9.66 -11.10
CA THR A 318 21.02 8.99 -12.07
C THR A 318 21.94 8.36 -13.11
N GLY A 319 22.03 7.02 -13.12
CA GLY A 319 22.62 6.33 -14.26
C GLY A 319 21.75 6.66 -15.48
N ASN A 320 22.37 7.00 -16.61
CA ASN A 320 21.66 7.12 -17.87
C ASN A 320 20.89 5.82 -18.11
N ILE A 321 19.58 5.84 -17.86
CA ILE A 321 18.66 4.87 -18.43
C ILE A 321 18.41 5.42 -19.85
N GLU A 322 19.38 5.17 -20.74
CA GLU A 322 19.19 5.32 -22.19
C GLU A 322 18.33 4.19 -22.73
#